data_AF-A0A9E3IX26-F1
#
_entry.id   AF-A0A9E3IX26-F1
#
_cell.length_a   1.000
_cell.length_b   1.000
_cell.length_c   1.000
_cell.angle_alpha   90.00
_cell.angle_beta   90.00
_cell.angle_gamma   90.00
#
_symmetry.space_group_name_H-M   'P 1'
#
loop_
_entity.id
_entity.type
_entity.pdbx_description
1 polymer ?
#
loop_
_entity_poly.entity_id
_entity_poly.type
_entity_poly.pdbx_seq_one_letter_code
_entity_poly.pdbx_strand_id
1 'polypeptide(L)'
;MISLALALSLFAQGADAAPAPAEAAPPEERLPAGAPKDDYQFVAWCYGSLRAYLDLHDQVMPEVTRIEGEFRKPGTRLEDDLKVYAEMQKEGRARLKQFQAAMTAAEKASVRPINMVGAQAVRKGKDTWSVGADVTKARLAQEWMSWVLPARCEKVASSLEARSKLMGVTLKANAPAEPAPEAPAEKPAETPAAGSDPTTNPTAAPPESPPAPTR
;
A
#
# COMPACT_ATOMS: atom_id res chain seq x y z
N MET A 1 79.45 -12.97 31.75
CA MET A 1 79.97 -13.55 30.49
C MET A 1 78.75 -13.82 29.61
N ILE A 2 78.36 -12.85 28.77
CA ILE A 2 78.58 -12.82 27.30
C ILE A 2 77.92 -14.00 26.58
N SER A 3 76.87 -13.68 25.82
CA SER A 3 76.40 -14.22 24.50
C SER A 3 74.91 -13.86 24.43
N LEU A 4 74.44 -12.80 23.75
CA LEU A 4 74.52 -12.41 22.33
C LEU A 4 74.11 -13.50 21.32
N ALA A 5 72.97 -13.22 20.69
CA ALA A 5 72.66 -13.35 19.27
C ALA A 5 71.94 -14.63 18.74
N LEU A 6 71.05 -14.33 17.78
CA LEU A 6 70.27 -15.19 16.85
C LEU A 6 69.13 -16.00 17.49
N ALA A 7 67.86 -15.88 17.08
CA ALA A 7 67.39 -15.76 15.71
C ALA A 7 66.05 -14.98 15.59
N LEU A 8 66.10 -13.82 14.94
CA LEU A 8 65.02 -13.36 14.07
C LEU A 8 65.10 -14.20 12.79
N SER A 9 64.23 -15.20 12.63
CA SER A 9 63.75 -15.73 11.35
C SER A 9 63.19 -17.15 11.57
N LEU A 10 61.86 -17.31 11.71
CA LEU A 10 61.10 -18.47 11.16
C LEU A 10 59.58 -18.45 11.48
N PHE A 11 58.87 -17.33 11.30
CA PHE A 11 57.39 -17.37 11.19
C PHE A 11 56.87 -16.74 9.89
N ALA A 12 57.68 -16.82 8.83
CA ALA A 12 57.19 -16.79 7.46
C ALA A 12 56.93 -18.24 6.99
N GLN A 13 55.92 -18.89 7.56
CA GLN A 13 55.29 -20.06 6.95
C GLN A 13 53.89 -19.65 6.57
N GLY A 14 53.63 -19.68 5.26
CA GLY A 14 52.38 -19.25 4.66
C GLY A 14 51.21 -19.97 5.30
N ALA A 15 50.43 -19.22 6.07
CA ALA A 15 49.01 -19.45 6.07
C ALA A 15 48.52 -18.93 4.72
N ASP A 16 48.21 -19.86 3.81
CA ASP A 16 47.23 -19.63 2.77
C ASP A 16 46.07 -18.87 3.44
N ALA A 17 45.94 -17.58 3.14
CA ALA A 17 44.85 -16.77 3.63
C ALA A 17 43.60 -17.31 2.94
N ALA A 18 42.99 -18.32 3.55
CA ALA A 18 41.66 -18.77 3.20
C ALA A 18 40.79 -17.51 3.10
N PRO A 19 40.07 -17.30 1.98
CA PRO A 19 39.19 -16.14 1.87
C PRO A 19 38.27 -16.17 3.07
N ALA A 20 38.25 -15.05 3.81
CA ALA A 20 37.29 -14.86 4.89
C ALA A 20 35.91 -15.25 4.35
N PRO A 21 35.12 -16.08 5.08
CA PRO A 21 33.80 -16.45 4.62
C PRO A 21 33.03 -15.15 4.34
N ALA A 22 32.64 -14.97 3.07
CA ALA A 22 31.78 -13.88 2.69
C ALA A 22 30.57 -13.94 3.61
N GLU A 23 30.37 -12.87 4.37
CA GLU A 23 29.22 -12.71 5.25
C GLU A 23 27.98 -12.97 4.38
N ALA A 24 27.32 -14.10 4.62
CA ALA A 24 26.17 -14.49 3.84
C ALA A 24 25.16 -13.35 3.93
N ALA A 25 24.76 -12.81 2.77
CA ALA A 25 23.75 -11.77 2.72
C ALA A 25 22.58 -12.23 3.62
N PRO A 26 22.08 -11.36 4.51
CA PRO A 26 21.01 -11.74 5.43
C PRO A 26 19.88 -12.36 4.61
N PRO A 27 19.29 -13.48 5.08
CA PRO A 27 18.28 -14.20 4.31
C PRO A 27 17.20 -13.22 3.88
N GLU A 28 17.03 -13.08 2.57
CA GLU A 28 16.05 -12.18 2.01
C GLU A 28 14.67 -12.61 2.54
N GLU A 29 14.00 -11.72 3.27
CA GLU A 29 12.73 -12.04 3.91
C GLU A 29 11.74 -12.47 2.83
N ARG A 30 11.36 -13.76 2.87
CA ARG A 30 10.54 -14.39 1.84
C ARG A 30 9.24 -13.62 1.69
N LEU A 31 8.94 -13.20 0.46
CA LEU A 31 7.69 -12.51 0.16
C LEU A 31 6.48 -13.42 0.46
N PRO A 32 5.38 -12.85 1.00
CA PRO A 32 4.13 -13.58 1.14
C PRO A 32 3.66 -14.18 -0.19
N ALA A 33 2.94 -15.29 -0.13
CA ALA A 33 2.39 -15.92 -1.32
C ALA A 33 1.50 -14.92 -2.09
N GLY A 34 1.73 -14.80 -3.40
CA GLY A 34 0.98 -13.88 -4.26
C GLY A 34 1.41 -12.41 -4.15
N ALA A 35 2.28 -12.01 -3.23
CA ALA A 35 2.74 -10.63 -3.15
C ALA A 35 3.62 -10.26 -4.36
N PRO A 36 3.46 -9.06 -4.94
CA PRO A 36 4.35 -8.56 -5.99
C PRO A 36 5.80 -8.41 -5.52
N LYS A 37 6.75 -8.51 -6.45
CA LYS A 37 8.19 -8.31 -6.17
C LYS A 37 8.64 -6.86 -6.27
N ASP A 38 7.98 -6.06 -7.11
CA ASP A 38 8.25 -4.64 -7.28
C ASP A 38 7.81 -3.85 -6.03
N ASP A 39 8.62 -2.91 -5.56
CA ASP A 39 8.38 -2.21 -4.29
C ASP A 39 7.07 -1.40 -4.30
N TYR A 40 6.75 -0.72 -5.40
CA TYR A 40 5.51 0.06 -5.51
C TYR A 40 4.28 -0.86 -5.48
N GLN A 41 4.29 -1.92 -6.30
CA GLN A 41 3.22 -2.92 -6.28
C GLN A 41 3.13 -3.68 -4.96
N PHE A 42 4.26 -3.95 -4.31
CA PHE A 42 4.29 -4.63 -3.01
C PHE A 42 3.65 -3.76 -1.92
N VAL A 43 3.98 -2.47 -1.86
CA VAL A 43 3.35 -1.53 -0.91
C VAL A 43 1.85 -1.38 -1.20
N ALA A 44 1.47 -1.33 -2.48
CA ALA A 44 0.06 -1.32 -2.89
C ALA A 44 -0.68 -2.61 -2.47
N TRP A 45 -0.05 -3.77 -2.59
CA TRP A 45 -0.57 -5.03 -2.09
C TRP A 45 -0.72 -5.01 -0.56
N CYS A 46 0.30 -4.57 0.18
CA CYS A 46 0.25 -4.41 1.64
C CYS A 46 -0.91 -3.48 2.08
N TYR A 47 -1.13 -2.38 1.35
CA TYR A 47 -2.27 -1.48 1.58
C TYR A 47 -3.60 -2.22 1.41
N GLY A 48 -3.76 -2.97 0.31
CA GLY A 48 -4.96 -3.76 0.05
C GLY A 48 -5.24 -4.80 1.13
N SER A 49 -4.23 -5.60 1.50
CA SER A 49 -4.35 -6.64 2.51
C SER A 49 -4.69 -6.07 3.89
N LEU A 50 -4.00 -5.03 4.32
CA LEU A 50 -4.27 -4.39 5.60
C LEU A 50 -5.65 -3.72 5.63
N ARG A 51 -6.07 -3.10 4.51
CA ARG A 51 -7.39 -2.48 4.44
C ARG A 51 -8.50 -3.53 4.59
N ALA A 52 -8.41 -4.63 3.85
CA ALA A 52 -9.39 -5.71 3.94
C ALA A 52 -9.40 -6.37 5.33
N TYR A 53 -8.22 -6.57 5.94
CA TYR A 53 -8.11 -7.03 7.32
C TYR A 53 -8.90 -6.17 8.31
N LEU A 54 -8.74 -4.84 8.21
CA LEU A 54 -9.44 -3.90 9.09
C LEU A 54 -10.94 -3.83 8.79
N ASP A 55 -11.35 -3.96 7.52
CA ASP A 55 -12.76 -3.94 7.12
C ASP A 55 -13.52 -5.18 7.68
N LEU A 56 -12.83 -6.28 8.01
CA LEU A 56 -13.43 -7.47 8.62
C LEU A 56 -13.69 -7.35 10.13
N HIS A 57 -13.16 -6.33 10.81
CA HIS A 57 -13.16 -6.22 12.27
C HIS A 57 -14.55 -6.48 12.88
N ASP A 58 -15.56 -5.72 12.47
CA ASP A 58 -16.89 -5.79 13.09
C ASP A 58 -17.58 -7.14 12.83
N GLN A 59 -17.25 -7.80 11.72
CA GLN A 59 -17.74 -9.13 11.39
C GLN A 59 -17.15 -10.22 12.30
N VAL A 60 -15.86 -10.13 12.63
CA VAL A 60 -15.14 -11.18 13.38
C VAL A 60 -15.21 -10.98 14.89
N MET A 61 -15.34 -9.74 15.38
CA MET A 61 -15.29 -9.43 16.82
C MET A 61 -16.25 -10.22 17.72
N PRO A 62 -17.49 -10.58 17.30
CA PRO A 62 -18.34 -11.43 18.12
C PRO A 62 -17.70 -12.81 18.40
N GLU A 63 -17.09 -13.43 17.39
CA GLU A 63 -16.39 -14.71 17.57
C GLU A 63 -15.06 -14.54 18.30
N VAL A 64 -14.31 -13.47 18.04
CA VAL A 64 -13.09 -13.15 18.80
C VAL A 64 -13.40 -13.02 20.29
N THR A 65 -14.45 -12.28 20.63
CA THR A 65 -14.89 -12.10 22.03
C THR A 65 -15.29 -13.43 22.67
N ARG A 66 -15.97 -14.32 21.92
CA ARG A 66 -16.33 -15.66 22.40
C ARG A 66 -15.07 -16.51 22.65
N ILE A 67 -14.13 -16.53 21.70
CA ILE A 67 -12.89 -17.32 21.77
C ILE A 67 -12.02 -16.84 22.95
N GLU A 68 -11.78 -15.54 23.07
CA GLU A 68 -10.98 -14.97 24.16
C GLU A 68 -11.62 -15.20 25.54
N GLY A 69 -12.96 -15.21 25.60
CA GLY A 69 -13.69 -15.56 26.82
C GLY A 69 -13.52 -17.02 27.24
N GLU A 70 -13.45 -17.95 26.27
CA GLU A 70 -13.38 -19.39 26.51
C GLU A 70 -11.97 -19.87 26.86
N PHE A 71 -10.93 -19.30 26.23
CA PHE A 71 -9.54 -19.77 26.36
C PHE A 71 -8.64 -18.86 27.22
N ARG A 72 -9.25 -18.06 28.09
CA ARG A 72 -8.54 -17.04 28.87
C ARG A 72 -7.63 -17.63 29.95
N LYS A 73 -6.50 -16.97 30.19
CA LYS A 73 -5.59 -17.35 31.29
C LYS A 73 -6.21 -17.02 32.66
N PRO A 74 -6.08 -17.88 33.68
CA PRO A 74 -6.50 -17.56 35.03
C PRO A 74 -5.89 -16.23 35.52
N GLY A 75 -6.71 -15.38 36.17
CA GLY A 75 -6.26 -14.09 36.72
C GLY A 75 -6.22 -12.91 35.73
N THR A 76 -6.57 -13.12 34.46
CA THR A 76 -6.69 -12.04 33.45
C THR A 76 -8.15 -11.61 33.26
N ARG A 77 -8.36 -10.46 32.62
CA ARG A 77 -9.70 -9.89 32.34
C ARG A 77 -9.93 -9.81 30.85
N LEU A 78 -11.13 -10.18 30.41
CA LEU A 78 -11.51 -10.14 28.99
C LEU A 78 -11.39 -8.73 28.41
N GLU A 79 -11.75 -7.72 29.20
CA GLU A 79 -11.63 -6.32 28.77
C GLU A 79 -10.18 -5.92 28.45
N ASP A 80 -9.19 -6.51 29.11
CA ASP A 80 -7.78 -6.22 28.85
C ASP A 80 -7.30 -6.90 27.56
N ASP A 81 -7.73 -8.13 27.30
CA ASP A 81 -7.43 -8.85 26.06
C ASP A 81 -8.07 -8.13 24.86
N LEU A 82 -9.31 -7.65 25.00
CA LEU A 82 -10.01 -6.95 23.92
C LEU A 82 -9.39 -5.58 23.55
N LYS A 83 -8.64 -4.95 24.46
CA LYS A 83 -7.94 -3.68 24.14
C LYS A 83 -6.87 -3.87 23.06
N VAL A 84 -6.25 -5.04 22.97
CA VAL A 84 -5.21 -5.32 21.96
C VAL A 84 -5.77 -5.13 20.55
N TYR A 85 -7.00 -5.59 20.30
CA TYR A 85 -7.65 -5.46 19.00
C TYR A 85 -8.00 -4.00 18.64
N ALA A 86 -8.36 -3.19 19.64
CA ALA A 86 -8.62 -1.77 19.44
C ALA A 86 -7.35 -0.97 19.10
N GLU A 87 -6.23 -1.25 19.79
CA GLU A 87 -4.95 -0.62 19.46
C GLU A 87 -4.42 -1.10 18.09
N MET A 88 -4.56 -2.39 17.78
CA MET A 88 -4.18 -2.91 16.45
C MET A 88 -4.96 -2.24 15.32
N GLN A 89 -6.26 -1.99 15.50
CA GLN A 89 -7.06 -1.20 14.55
C GLN A 89 -6.50 0.21 14.33
N LYS A 90 -6.14 0.89 15.42
CA LYS A 90 -5.60 2.24 15.39
C LYS A 90 -4.23 2.28 14.71
N GLU A 91 -3.33 1.37 15.06
CA GLU A 91 -2.04 1.19 14.38
C GLU A 91 -2.22 0.88 12.90
N GLY A 92 -3.12 -0.05 12.57
CA GLY A 92 -3.44 -0.42 11.19
C GLY A 92 -3.88 0.79 10.36
N ARG A 93 -4.74 1.66 10.91
CA ARG A 93 -5.12 2.93 10.26
C ARG A 93 -3.94 3.88 10.06
N ALA A 94 -3.00 3.94 11.00
CA ALA A 94 -1.79 4.75 10.84
C ALA A 94 -0.90 4.20 9.71
N ARG A 95 -0.69 2.87 9.67
CA ARG A 95 0.06 2.19 8.61
C ARG A 95 -0.59 2.36 7.23
N LEU A 96 -1.92 2.33 7.13
CA LEU A 96 -2.62 2.63 5.86
C LEU A 96 -2.30 4.02 5.32
N LYS A 97 -2.21 5.03 6.19
CA LYS A 97 -1.82 6.40 5.79
C LYS A 97 -0.38 6.44 5.30
N GLN A 98 0.54 5.73 5.96
CA GLN A 98 1.93 5.62 5.53
C GLN A 98 2.04 4.96 4.15
N PHE A 99 1.35 3.84 3.92
CA PHE A 99 1.36 3.16 2.62
C PHE A 99 0.77 4.03 1.52
N GLN A 100 -0.32 4.75 1.81
CA GLN A 100 -0.90 5.70 0.88
C GLN A 100 0.08 6.83 0.53
N ALA A 101 0.80 7.37 1.52
CA ALA A 101 1.80 8.41 1.32
C ALA A 101 2.96 7.92 0.42
N ALA A 102 3.47 6.71 0.69
CA ALA A 102 4.51 6.08 -0.12
C ALA A 102 4.09 5.87 -1.58
N MET A 103 2.88 5.34 -1.82
CA MET A 103 2.34 5.17 -3.16
C MET A 103 2.15 6.51 -3.89
N THR A 104 1.59 7.50 -3.21
CA THR A 104 1.37 8.84 -3.77
C THR A 104 2.71 9.51 -4.15
N ALA A 105 3.74 9.36 -3.30
CA ALA A 105 5.07 9.87 -3.60
C ALA A 105 5.67 9.19 -4.84
N ALA A 106 5.55 7.86 -4.93
CA ALA A 106 6.04 7.08 -6.07
C ALA A 106 5.33 7.47 -7.38
N GLU A 107 4.02 7.65 -7.34
CA GLU A 107 3.23 8.07 -8.50
C GLU A 107 3.67 9.45 -9.01
N LYS A 108 3.87 10.42 -8.10
CA LYS A 108 4.35 11.76 -8.45
C LYS A 108 5.77 11.77 -9.01
N ALA A 109 6.62 10.86 -8.52
CA ALA A 109 8.01 10.74 -8.93
C ALA A 109 8.20 9.93 -10.22
N SER A 110 7.18 9.21 -10.66
CA SER A 110 7.25 8.39 -11.87
C SER A 110 7.26 9.27 -13.12
N VAL A 111 7.91 8.78 -14.18
CA VAL A 111 7.88 9.40 -15.52
C VAL A 111 6.63 8.97 -16.31
N ARG A 112 6.01 7.84 -15.93
CA ARG A 112 4.79 7.31 -16.55
C ARG A 112 3.71 7.07 -15.49
N PRO A 113 2.42 7.17 -15.82
CA PRO A 113 1.37 6.82 -14.87
C PRO A 113 1.47 5.35 -14.43
N ILE A 114 1.61 5.10 -13.12
CA ILE A 114 1.71 3.75 -12.52
C ILE A 114 0.51 3.37 -11.64
N ASN A 115 -0.41 4.32 -11.42
CA ASN A 115 -1.59 4.19 -10.55
C ASN A 115 -2.48 2.98 -10.93
N MET A 116 -2.60 2.63 -12.21
CA MET A 116 -3.39 1.48 -12.64
C MET A 116 -2.79 0.14 -12.21
N VAL A 117 -1.46 0.03 -12.21
CA VAL A 117 -0.77 -1.16 -11.73
C VAL A 117 -0.84 -1.23 -10.20
N GLY A 118 -0.73 -0.09 -9.53
CA GLY A 118 -0.97 0.02 -8.08
C GLY A 118 -2.38 -0.43 -7.70
N ALA A 119 -3.41 0.02 -8.42
CA ALA A 119 -4.79 -0.38 -8.17
C ALA A 119 -5.03 -1.89 -8.34
N GLN A 120 -4.35 -2.54 -9.30
CA GLN A 120 -4.39 -4.00 -9.45
C GLN A 120 -3.75 -4.71 -8.25
N ALA A 121 -2.60 -4.21 -7.79
CA ALA A 121 -1.93 -4.76 -6.62
C ALA A 121 -2.75 -4.56 -5.33
N VAL A 122 -3.42 -3.42 -5.16
CA VAL A 122 -4.38 -3.19 -4.06
C VAL A 122 -5.49 -4.23 -4.08
N ARG A 123 -6.09 -4.53 -5.24
CA ARG A 123 -7.12 -5.57 -5.36
C ARG A 123 -6.57 -6.94 -4.95
N LYS A 124 -5.43 -7.33 -5.48
CA LYS A 124 -4.75 -8.58 -5.12
C LYS A 124 -4.44 -8.68 -3.62
N GLY A 125 -4.11 -7.56 -2.98
CA GLY A 125 -3.94 -7.48 -1.54
C GLY A 125 -5.25 -7.78 -0.79
N LYS A 126 -6.34 -7.14 -1.20
CA LYS A 126 -7.67 -7.38 -0.62
C LYS A 126 -8.12 -8.83 -0.79
N ASP A 127 -7.80 -9.44 -1.92
CA ASP A 127 -8.16 -10.84 -2.23
C ASP A 127 -7.56 -11.84 -1.22
N THR A 128 -6.53 -11.46 -0.45
CA THR A 128 -5.99 -12.28 0.65
C THR A 128 -7.04 -12.59 1.73
N TRP A 129 -8.05 -11.72 1.86
CA TRP A 129 -9.15 -11.85 2.81
C TRP A 129 -10.49 -12.21 2.16
N SER A 130 -10.48 -12.47 0.85
CA SER A 130 -11.66 -12.93 0.13
C SER A 130 -11.81 -14.43 0.31
N VAL A 131 -12.49 -14.82 1.39
CA VAL A 131 -12.78 -16.23 1.71
C VAL A 131 -14.07 -16.70 1.02
N GLY A 132 -14.11 -17.99 0.68
CA GLY A 132 -15.32 -18.62 0.13
C GLY A 132 -16.46 -18.70 1.14
N ALA A 133 -17.68 -18.88 0.65
CA ALA A 133 -18.89 -18.98 1.48
C ALA A 133 -18.90 -20.20 2.41
N ASP A 134 -18.00 -21.15 2.19
CA ASP A 134 -17.79 -22.36 2.99
C ASP A 134 -16.96 -22.12 4.27
N VAL A 135 -16.31 -20.97 4.41
CA VAL A 135 -15.52 -20.64 5.61
C VAL A 135 -16.45 -20.24 6.77
N THR A 136 -16.37 -20.97 7.88
CA THR A 136 -17.16 -20.67 9.07
C THR A 136 -16.69 -19.37 9.73
N LYS A 137 -17.61 -18.69 10.45
CA LYS A 137 -17.26 -17.45 11.19
C LYS A 137 -16.15 -17.67 12.21
N ALA A 138 -16.17 -18.79 12.92
CA ALA A 138 -15.13 -19.14 13.89
C ALA A 138 -13.77 -19.33 13.21
N ARG A 139 -13.73 -20.00 12.04
CA ARG A 139 -12.49 -20.17 11.27
C ARG A 139 -11.96 -18.82 10.76
N LEU A 140 -12.84 -17.96 10.24
CA LEU A 140 -12.47 -16.62 9.81
C LEU A 140 -11.90 -15.79 10.96
N ALA A 141 -12.53 -15.81 12.14
CA ALA A 141 -12.05 -15.10 13.32
C ALA A 141 -10.68 -15.61 13.79
N GLN A 142 -10.47 -16.93 13.83
CA GLN A 142 -9.17 -17.52 14.18
C GLN A 142 -8.05 -17.09 13.23
N GLU A 143 -8.29 -17.15 11.92
CA GLU A 143 -7.31 -16.69 10.92
C GLU A 143 -7.03 -15.19 11.09
N TRP A 144 -8.07 -14.38 11.30
CA TRP A 144 -7.95 -12.96 11.56
C TRP A 144 -7.15 -12.64 12.84
N MET A 145 -7.36 -13.39 13.93
CA MET A 145 -6.60 -13.24 15.18
C MET A 145 -5.13 -13.63 15.02
N SER A 146 -4.84 -14.63 14.18
CA SER A 146 -3.48 -15.13 13.96
C SER A 146 -2.67 -14.32 12.95
N TRP A 147 -3.33 -13.46 12.19
CA TRP A 147 -2.67 -12.73 11.11
C TRP A 147 -1.91 -11.53 11.64
N VAL A 148 -0.74 -11.30 11.02
CA VAL A 148 0.08 -10.12 11.26
C VAL A 148 0.50 -9.52 9.92
N LEU A 149 0.58 -8.20 9.88
CA LEU A 149 1.12 -7.50 8.73
C LEU A 149 2.61 -7.87 8.57
N PRO A 150 3.06 -8.32 7.40
CA PRO A 150 4.48 -8.62 7.18
C PRO A 150 5.36 -7.41 7.49
N ALA A 151 6.41 -7.59 8.31
CA ALA A 151 7.30 -6.51 8.73
C ALA A 151 7.94 -5.78 7.52
N ARG A 152 8.19 -6.51 6.43
CA ARG A 152 8.67 -5.97 5.16
C ARG A 152 7.77 -4.86 4.60
N CYS A 153 6.45 -4.88 4.83
CA CYS A 153 5.53 -3.86 4.32
C CYS A 153 5.94 -2.44 4.78
N GLU A 154 6.22 -2.26 6.07
CA GLU A 154 6.61 -0.96 6.63
C GLU A 154 7.99 -0.53 6.14
N LYS A 155 8.95 -1.46 6.10
CA LYS A 155 10.32 -1.19 5.64
C LYS A 155 10.34 -0.74 4.18
N VAL A 156 9.64 -1.46 3.30
CA VAL A 156 9.58 -1.15 1.87
C VAL A 156 8.80 0.14 1.63
N ALA A 157 7.69 0.38 2.34
CA ALA A 157 6.95 1.64 2.22
C ALA A 157 7.81 2.86 2.57
N SER A 158 8.53 2.82 3.69
CA SER A 158 9.42 3.91 4.11
C SER A 158 10.55 4.14 3.09
N SER A 159 11.18 3.07 2.59
CA SER A 159 12.23 3.16 1.57
C SER A 159 11.71 3.70 0.23
N LEU A 160 10.54 3.24 -0.20
CA LEU A 160 9.86 3.70 -1.41
C LEU A 160 9.54 5.19 -1.31
N GLU A 161 8.94 5.63 -0.20
CA GLU A 161 8.58 7.03 0.02
C GLU A 161 9.82 7.93 0.00
N ALA A 162 10.87 7.56 0.72
CA ALA A 162 12.12 8.33 0.78
C ALA A 162 12.75 8.48 -0.61
N ARG A 163 12.93 7.39 -1.36
CA ARG A 163 13.49 7.44 -2.71
C ARG A 163 12.60 8.21 -3.67
N SER A 164 11.28 8.04 -3.57
CA SER A 164 10.33 8.74 -4.44
C SER A 164 10.33 10.24 -4.17
N LYS A 165 10.45 10.68 -2.91
CA LYS A 165 10.60 12.09 -2.58
C LYS A 165 11.87 12.69 -3.19
N LEU A 166 12.99 11.97 -3.14
CA LEU A 166 14.25 12.42 -3.77
C LEU A 166 14.12 12.55 -5.29
N MET A 167 13.51 11.56 -5.94
CA MET A 167 13.29 11.57 -7.40
C MET A 167 12.21 12.57 -7.84
N GLY A 168 11.21 12.81 -6.99
CA GLY A 168 10.10 13.73 -7.25
C GLY A 168 10.54 15.20 -7.29
N VAL A 169 11.64 15.56 -6.62
CA VAL A 169 12.22 16.91 -6.69
C VAL A 169 12.76 17.19 -8.11
N THR A 170 13.27 16.18 -8.81
CA THR A 170 13.90 16.35 -10.13
C THR A 170 12.94 16.11 -11.29
N LEU A 171 11.99 15.16 -11.16
CA LEU A 171 11.22 14.70 -12.31
C LEU A 171 9.88 15.42 -12.50
N LYS A 172 9.11 15.73 -11.42
CA LYS A 172 7.76 16.36 -11.41
C LYS A 172 6.80 15.99 -12.57
N ALA A 173 7.01 14.88 -13.27
CA ALA A 173 6.39 14.63 -14.58
C ALA A 173 4.89 14.32 -14.50
N ASN A 174 4.40 13.90 -13.33
CA ASN A 174 3.01 13.57 -13.06
C ASN A 174 2.42 14.41 -11.90
N ALA A 175 2.97 15.60 -11.63
CA ALA A 175 2.31 16.54 -10.74
C ALA A 175 0.97 16.98 -11.37
N PRO A 176 -0.12 17.10 -10.59
CA PRO A 176 -1.34 17.74 -11.07
C PRO A 176 -0.97 19.09 -11.67
N ALA A 177 -1.47 19.41 -12.87
CA ALA A 177 -1.24 20.71 -13.48
C ALA A 177 -1.64 21.79 -12.46
N GLU A 178 -0.68 22.64 -12.10
CA GLU A 178 -0.95 23.80 -11.28
C GLU A 178 -2.02 24.64 -12.01
N PRO A 179 -3.09 25.09 -11.33
CA PRO A 179 -4.09 25.92 -11.99
C PRO A 179 -3.35 27.12 -12.60
N ALA A 180 -3.49 27.27 -13.92
CA ALA A 180 -2.89 28.38 -14.63
C ALA A 180 -3.31 29.69 -13.93
N PRO A 181 -2.39 30.67 -13.75
CA PRO A 181 -2.78 31.98 -13.25
C PRO A 181 -3.92 32.49 -14.12
N GLU A 182 -5.04 32.89 -13.50
CA GLU A 182 -6.12 33.56 -14.21
C GLU A 182 -5.50 34.71 -15.03
N ALA A 183 -5.58 34.59 -16.35
CA ALA A 183 -5.23 35.67 -17.24
C ALA A 183 -6.08 36.89 -16.86
N PRO A 184 -5.53 38.12 -16.85
CA PRO A 184 -6.30 39.31 -16.57
C PRO A 184 -7.50 39.39 -17.51
N ALA A 185 -8.69 39.56 -16.93
CA ALA A 185 -9.94 39.70 -17.68
C ALA A 185 -9.79 40.76 -18.78
N GLU A 186 -9.88 40.33 -20.03
CA GLU A 186 -9.94 41.21 -21.19
C GLU A 186 -11.25 42.00 -21.13
N LYS A 187 -11.12 43.32 -21.26
CA LYS A 187 -12.23 44.29 -21.30
C LYS A 187 -13.23 43.91 -22.42
N PRO A 188 -14.55 43.96 -22.19
CA PRO A 188 -15.52 43.74 -23.26
C PRO A 188 -15.39 44.79 -24.36
N ALA A 189 -15.20 44.35 -25.60
CA ALA A 189 -15.34 45.18 -26.79
C ALA A 189 -16.83 45.49 -27.04
N GLU A 190 -17.15 46.76 -27.25
CA GLU A 190 -18.47 47.24 -27.64
C GLU A 190 -18.92 46.61 -28.97
N THR A 191 -20.17 46.16 -29.00
CA THR A 191 -20.87 45.69 -30.21
C THR A 191 -21.72 46.84 -30.75
N PRO A 192 -21.71 47.15 -32.06
CA PRO A 192 -22.77 47.91 -32.69
C PRO A 192 -23.89 46.96 -33.15
N ALA A 193 -25.12 47.27 -32.75
CA ALA A 193 -26.34 46.60 -33.18
C ALA A 193 -26.86 47.16 -34.52
N ALA A 194 -27.34 46.27 -35.40
CA ALA A 194 -28.46 46.42 -36.36
C ALA A 194 -28.38 45.28 -37.40
N GLY A 195 -29.40 44.52 -37.76
CA GLY A 195 -30.80 44.52 -37.37
C GLY A 195 -31.56 43.37 -38.06
N SER A 196 -32.85 43.27 -37.71
CA SER A 196 -33.96 42.68 -38.47
C SER A 196 -34.17 41.16 -38.49
N ASP A 197 -35.03 40.74 -37.54
CA ASP A 197 -36.05 39.66 -37.60
C ASP A 197 -36.98 39.73 -38.85
N PRO A 198 -37.95 38.80 -39.09
CA PRO A 198 -38.34 37.55 -38.38
C PRO A 198 -38.68 36.36 -39.35
N THR A 199 -39.32 35.29 -38.79
CA THR A 199 -40.17 34.23 -39.44
C THR A 199 -39.46 32.87 -39.43
N THR A 200 -39.91 31.76 -38.82
CA THR A 200 -41.21 31.26 -38.32
C THR A 200 -40.95 30.07 -37.39
N ASN A 201 -41.67 29.98 -36.27
CA ASN A 201 -41.94 28.71 -35.55
C ASN A 201 -43.12 28.02 -36.30
N PRO A 202 -43.47 26.70 -36.16
CA PRO A 202 -43.42 25.98 -34.88
C PRO A 202 -43.28 24.42 -34.90
N THR A 203 -43.20 23.85 -33.69
CA THR A 203 -43.93 22.63 -33.23
C THR A 203 -43.37 21.21 -33.45
N ALA A 204 -43.12 20.56 -32.29
CA ALA A 204 -43.39 19.16 -31.88
C ALA A 204 -42.74 17.98 -32.64
N ALA A 205 -42.42 16.81 -32.06
CA ALA A 205 -42.43 16.24 -30.71
C ALA A 205 -41.57 14.94 -30.74
N PRO A 206 -41.13 14.39 -29.60
CA PRO A 206 -40.54 13.05 -29.48
C PRO A 206 -41.67 11.98 -29.35
N PRO A 207 -41.46 10.71 -29.79
CA PRO A 207 -40.94 9.65 -28.90
C PRO A 207 -40.12 8.58 -29.68
N GLU A 208 -39.43 7.61 -29.08
CA GLU A 208 -39.98 6.27 -28.76
C GLU A 208 -38.89 5.40 -28.08
N SER A 209 -39.27 4.71 -27.01
CA SER A 209 -38.53 3.60 -26.38
C SER A 209 -39.42 2.33 -26.43
N PRO A 210 -38.94 1.18 -25.93
CA PRO A 210 -38.29 0.07 -26.62
C PRO A 210 -39.24 -1.14 -26.83
N PRO A 211 -38.77 -2.27 -27.39
CA PRO A 211 -39.36 -3.55 -27.00
C PRO A 211 -38.34 -4.58 -26.49
N ALA A 212 -38.66 -5.16 -25.34
CA ALA A 212 -38.42 -6.56 -24.97
C ALA A 212 -39.70 -7.03 -24.24
N PRO A 213 -40.01 -8.33 -24.07
CA PRO A 213 -39.26 -9.55 -24.42
C PRO A 213 -40.11 -10.58 -25.22
N THR A 214 -39.51 -11.69 -25.66
CA THR A 214 -40.28 -12.88 -26.09
C THR A 214 -39.82 -14.12 -25.32
N ARG A 215 -40.78 -14.62 -24.53
CA ARG A 215 -41.04 -15.97 -24.00
C ARG A 215 -39.93 -17.02 -23.86
#